data_AF-A0ABD3C4A4-F1
#
_entry.id   AF-A0ABD3C4A4-F1
#
_cell.length_a   1.000
_cell.length_b   1.000
_cell.length_c   1.000
_cell.angle_alpha   90.00
_cell.angle_beta   90.00
_cell.angle_gamma   90.00
#
_symmetry.space_group_name_H-M   'P 1'
#
loop_
_entity.id
_entity.type
_entity.pdbx_description
1 polymer ?
#
loop_
_entity_poly.entity_id
_entity_poly.type
_entity_poly.pdbx_seq_one_letter_code
_entity_poly.pdbx_strand_id
1 'polypeptide(L)'
;MGHPNQLDAIQQQLIQINNRLNGIDNQLATINARAALGQAMRYNPERKTELSNAVDYERIPKLIPGHPNVELPHIQNMNMQAAYEIGDLPPPNLLPRNEAAYTALKSTHQNLSILRTTVRSIQWFYHDPKLGPMLNENATRDDCCNFLYTLEEYIKL
;
A
#
# COMPACT_ATOMS: atom_id res chain seq x y z
N MET A 1 -3.64 -5.86 -51.75
CA MET A 1 -2.94 -5.58 -50.48
C MET A 1 -4.00 -5.09 -49.51
N GLY A 2 -4.56 -5.98 -48.68
CA GLY A 2 -5.66 -5.63 -47.78
C GLY A 2 -5.12 -4.89 -46.58
N HIS A 3 -5.71 -3.76 -46.20
CA HIS A 3 -5.42 -3.05 -44.96
C HIS A 3 -6.12 -3.77 -43.79
N PRO A 4 -5.42 -4.53 -42.92
CA PRO A 4 -6.02 -5.16 -41.76
C PRO A 4 -5.71 -4.35 -40.49
N ASN A 5 -5.71 -3.01 -40.55
CA ASN A 5 -4.89 -2.25 -39.59
C ASN A 5 -5.54 -1.06 -38.90
N GLN A 6 -6.70 -0.57 -39.32
CA GLN A 6 -7.32 0.58 -38.63
C GLN A 6 -8.43 0.16 -37.67
N LEU A 7 -9.31 -0.75 -38.09
CA LEU A 7 -10.41 -1.22 -37.23
C LEU A 7 -9.88 -1.99 -36.02
N ASP A 8 -8.92 -2.89 -36.24
CA ASP A 8 -8.30 -3.69 -35.18
C ASP A 8 -7.48 -2.80 -34.22
N ALA A 9 -6.79 -1.79 -34.74
CA ALA A 9 -6.07 -0.82 -33.91
C ALA A 9 -7.02 0.00 -33.03
N ILE A 10 -8.16 0.44 -33.59
CA ILE A 10 -9.21 1.14 -32.83
C ILE A 10 -9.81 0.22 -31.76
N GLN A 11 -10.07 -1.05 -32.07
CA GLN A 11 -10.58 -2.01 -31.10
C GLN A 11 -9.60 -2.24 -29.94
N GLN A 12 -8.30 -2.39 -30.23
CA GLN A 12 -7.28 -2.53 -29.19
C GLN A 12 -7.17 -1.28 -28.32
N GLN A 13 -7.27 -0.09 -28.91
CA GLN A 13 -7.30 1.17 -28.15
C GLN A 13 -8.52 1.26 -27.24
N LEU A 14 -9.71 0.85 -27.71
CA LEU A 14 -10.93 0.84 -26.89
C LEU A 14 -10.83 -0.13 -25.72
N ILE A 15 -10.24 -1.32 -25.92
CA ILE A 15 -9.99 -2.28 -24.84
C ILE A 15 -9.05 -1.69 -23.79
N GLN A 16 -7.97 -1.04 -24.21
CA GLN A 16 -7.04 -0.37 -23.28
C GLN A 16 -7.72 0.75 -22.51
N ILE A 17 -8.55 1.57 -23.16
CA ILE A 17 -9.32 2.64 -22.50
C ILE A 17 -10.29 2.05 -21.47
N ASN A 18 -11.04 1.00 -21.82
CA ASN A 18 -11.96 0.35 -20.89
C ASN A 18 -11.24 -0.22 -19.66
N ASN A 19 -10.08 -0.86 -19.86
CA ASN A 19 -9.30 -1.37 -18.75
C ASN A 19 -8.81 -0.24 -17.83
N ARG A 20 -8.40 0.90 -18.40
CA ARG A 20 -8.02 2.09 -17.62
C ARG A 20 -9.20 2.69 -16.86
N LEU A 21 -10.39 2.77 -17.48
CA LEU A 21 -11.61 3.28 -16.83
C LEU A 21 -12.01 2.38 -15.65
N ASN A 22 -12.00 1.05 -15.83
CA ASN A 22 -12.26 0.11 -14.74
C ASN A 22 -11.24 0.27 -13.59
N GLY A 23 -9.98 0.54 -13.91
CA GLY A 23 -8.95 0.86 -12.91
C GLY A 23 -9.29 2.14 -12.12
N ILE A 24 -9.73 3.19 -12.80
CA ILE A 24 -10.15 4.45 -12.17
C ILE A 24 -11.39 4.26 -11.29
N ASP A 25 -12.39 3.49 -11.74
CA ASP A 25 -13.60 3.24 -10.94
C ASP A 25 -13.28 2.51 -9.63
N ASN A 26 -12.39 1.53 -9.68
CA ASN A 26 -11.92 0.81 -8.49
C ASN A 26 -11.14 1.75 -7.54
N GLN A 27 -10.31 2.64 -8.09
CA GLN A 27 -9.61 3.66 -7.30
C GLN A 27 -10.59 4.63 -6.64
N LEU A 28 -11.60 5.09 -7.36
CA LEU A 28 -12.61 6.02 -6.84
C LEU A 28 -13.46 5.38 -5.75
N ALA A 29 -13.85 4.11 -5.91
CA ALA A 29 -14.53 3.34 -4.87
C ALA A 29 -13.67 3.24 -3.59
N THR A 30 -12.37 3.01 -3.74
CA THR A 30 -11.41 2.96 -2.63
C THR A 30 -11.29 4.31 -1.92
N ILE A 31 -11.16 5.41 -2.68
CA ILE A 31 -11.08 6.77 -2.15
C ILE A 31 -12.38 7.14 -1.41
N ASN A 32 -13.54 6.81 -1.97
CA ASN A 32 -14.84 7.08 -1.34
C ASN A 32 -15.00 6.32 -0.01
N ALA A 33 -14.57 5.05 0.03
CA ALA A 33 -14.57 4.27 1.26
C ALA A 33 -13.66 4.90 2.35
N ARG A 34 -12.46 5.37 1.95
CA ARG A 34 -11.54 6.09 2.86
C ARG A 34 -12.13 7.39 3.38
N ALA A 35 -12.72 8.20 2.50
CA ALA A 35 -13.35 9.46 2.89
C ALA A 35 -14.51 9.25 3.87
N ALA A 36 -15.33 8.21 3.66
CA ALA A 36 -16.42 7.85 4.56
C ALA A 36 -15.91 7.41 5.94
N LEU A 37 -14.83 6.63 5.99
CA LEU A 37 -14.16 6.25 7.25
C LEU A 37 -13.58 7.47 7.96
N GLY A 38 -12.87 8.34 7.25
CA GLY A 38 -12.34 9.59 7.77
C GLY A 38 -13.42 10.48 8.39
N GLN A 39 -14.56 10.61 7.72
CA GLN A 39 -15.71 11.36 8.26
C GLN A 39 -16.33 10.68 9.50
N ALA A 40 -16.49 9.36 9.48
CA ALA A 40 -17.05 8.60 10.60
C ALA A 40 -16.19 8.70 11.87
N MET A 41 -14.86 8.67 11.71
CA MET A 41 -13.90 8.81 12.82
C MET A 41 -13.96 10.18 13.50
N ARG A 42 -14.35 11.25 12.77
CA ARG A 42 -14.46 12.60 13.32
C ARG A 42 -15.72 12.82 14.16
N TYR A 43 -16.74 11.99 13.99
CA TYR A 43 -18.06 12.21 14.60
C TYR A 43 -18.39 11.30 15.80
N ASN A 44 -17.71 10.18 16.02
CA ASN A 44 -18.06 9.28 17.14
C ASN A 44 -16.87 8.43 17.66
N PRO A 45 -16.23 8.80 18.79
CA PRO A 45 -15.06 8.11 19.32
C PRO A 45 -15.34 6.69 19.87
N GLU A 46 -16.59 6.36 20.24
CA GLU A 46 -16.94 5.01 20.74
C GLU A 46 -17.06 3.97 19.61
N ARG A 47 -17.42 4.39 18.39
CA ARG A 47 -17.44 3.52 17.20
C ARG A 47 -16.05 3.31 16.58
N LYS A 48 -15.02 4.00 17.07
CA LYS A 48 -13.64 3.95 16.56
C LYS A 48 -13.05 2.54 16.64
N THR A 49 -13.33 1.78 17.70
CA THR A 49 -12.77 0.43 17.91
C THR A 49 -13.41 -0.62 16.99
N GLU A 50 -14.70 -0.51 16.68
CA GLU A 50 -15.37 -1.44 15.77
C GLU A 50 -15.01 -1.16 14.30
N LEU A 51 -14.95 0.11 13.91
CA LEU A 51 -14.60 0.50 12.53
C LEU A 51 -13.10 0.37 12.24
N SER A 52 -12.20 0.65 13.19
CA SER A 52 -10.75 0.43 13.01
C SER A 52 -10.38 -1.04 12.79
N ASN A 53 -11.12 -1.96 13.42
CA ASN A 53 -10.99 -3.40 13.19
C ASN A 53 -11.59 -3.85 11.86
N ALA A 54 -12.50 -3.06 11.28
CA ALA A 54 -13.10 -3.30 9.97
C ALA A 54 -12.28 -2.71 8.81
N VAL A 55 -11.32 -1.80 9.06
CA VAL A 55 -10.42 -1.31 8.02
C VAL A 55 -9.38 -2.38 7.71
N ASP A 56 -9.41 -2.84 6.46
CA ASP A 56 -8.47 -3.81 5.92
C ASP A 56 -7.28 -3.06 5.29
N TYR A 57 -6.23 -2.79 6.08
CA TYR A 57 -5.05 -2.06 5.58
C TYR A 57 -4.32 -2.85 4.47
N GLU A 58 -4.50 -4.17 4.38
CA GLU A 58 -3.99 -4.98 3.27
C GLU A 58 -4.66 -4.64 1.92
N ARG A 59 -5.67 -3.76 1.92
CA ARG A 59 -6.35 -3.27 0.71
C ARG A 59 -5.98 -1.84 0.34
N ILE A 60 -4.89 -1.29 0.87
CA ILE A 60 -4.43 0.05 0.50
C ILE A 60 -3.61 -0.05 -0.80
N PRO A 61 -4.15 0.30 -1.98
CA PRO A 61 -3.40 0.21 -3.23
C PRO A 61 -2.17 1.14 -3.24
N LYS A 62 -1.19 0.74 -4.04
CA LYS A 62 -0.08 1.58 -4.47
C LYS A 62 -0.61 2.79 -5.26
N LEU A 63 -0.17 3.98 -4.89
CA LEU A 63 -0.61 5.24 -5.51
C LEU A 63 0.44 5.90 -6.40
N ILE A 64 1.71 5.50 -6.24
CA ILE A 64 2.84 6.10 -6.94
C ILE A 64 3.53 5.02 -7.78
N PRO A 65 3.87 5.31 -9.06
CA PRO A 65 4.48 4.34 -9.94
C PRO A 65 5.92 4.01 -9.54
N GLY A 66 6.34 2.78 -9.84
CA GLY A 66 7.72 2.33 -9.72
C GLY A 66 8.19 2.07 -8.29
N HIS A 67 9.44 1.64 -8.17
CA HIS A 67 10.09 1.29 -6.89
C HIS A 67 11.41 2.03 -6.75
N PRO A 68 11.93 2.16 -5.51
CA PRO A 68 13.27 2.70 -5.32
C PRO A 68 14.29 1.80 -6.03
N ASN A 69 15.33 2.40 -6.61
CA ASN A 69 16.42 1.67 -7.27
C ASN A 69 17.38 1.04 -6.25
N VAL A 70 16.84 0.11 -5.47
CA VAL A 70 17.53 -0.67 -4.45
C VAL A 70 17.02 -2.10 -4.51
N GLU A 71 17.81 -3.04 -4.01
CA GLU A 71 17.46 -4.45 -4.00
C GLU A 71 16.12 -4.70 -3.29
N LEU A 72 15.32 -5.57 -3.88
CA LEU A 72 14.03 -6.00 -3.34
C LEU A 72 14.26 -6.63 -1.96
N PRO A 73 13.66 -6.07 -0.89
CA PRO A 73 13.82 -6.66 0.44
C PRO A 73 13.23 -8.07 0.52
N HIS A 74 13.99 -9.02 1.09
CA HIS A 74 13.52 -10.39 1.26
C HIS A 74 12.86 -10.59 2.64
N ILE A 75 11.54 -10.76 2.67
CA ILE A 75 10.80 -11.16 3.88
C ILE A 75 10.45 -12.64 3.80
N GLN A 76 10.76 -13.38 4.87
CA GLN A 76 10.31 -14.77 5.01
C GLN A 76 8.78 -14.86 4.95
N ASN A 77 8.27 -15.79 4.15
CA ASN A 77 6.83 -16.03 3.93
C ASN A 77 6.07 -14.90 3.21
N MET A 78 6.79 -14.01 2.51
CA MET A 78 6.18 -13.01 1.64
C MET A 78 6.74 -13.15 0.23
N ASN A 79 5.85 -13.26 -0.75
CA ASN A 79 6.25 -13.31 -2.15
C ASN A 79 6.08 -11.92 -2.77
N MET A 80 7.16 -11.14 -2.77
CA MET A 80 7.18 -9.85 -3.45
C MET A 80 7.51 -10.06 -4.94
N GLN A 81 6.79 -9.36 -5.80
CA GLN A 81 7.00 -9.31 -7.23
C GLN A 81 8.07 -8.26 -7.55
N ALA A 82 8.71 -8.40 -8.72
CA ALA A 82 9.74 -7.48 -9.18
C ALA A 82 9.20 -6.07 -9.51
N ALA A 83 7.91 -5.95 -9.78
CA ALA A 83 7.25 -4.69 -10.11
C ALA A 83 5.79 -4.69 -9.65
N TYR A 84 5.32 -3.52 -9.25
CA TYR A 84 3.92 -3.22 -8.93
C TYR A 84 3.50 -1.92 -9.62
N GLU A 85 2.32 -1.95 -10.22
CA GLU A 85 1.68 -0.83 -10.90
C GLU A 85 0.82 0.01 -9.94
N ILE A 86 0.44 1.20 -10.39
CA ILE A 86 -0.53 2.01 -9.65
C ILE A 86 -1.87 1.25 -9.57
N GLY A 87 -2.42 1.12 -8.37
CA GLY A 87 -3.65 0.37 -8.11
C GLY A 87 -3.42 -1.05 -7.60
N ASP A 88 -2.20 -1.59 -7.70
CA ASP A 88 -1.89 -2.90 -7.16
C ASP A 88 -2.04 -2.91 -5.63
N LEU A 89 -2.58 -4.01 -5.12
CA LEU A 89 -2.69 -4.25 -3.70
C LEU A 89 -1.34 -4.73 -3.13
N PRO A 90 -1.05 -4.41 -1.85
CA PRO A 90 0.14 -4.93 -1.20
C PRO A 90 0.10 -6.45 -1.15
N PRO A 91 1.27 -7.12 -1.25
CA PRO A 91 1.38 -8.54 -0.99
C PRO A 91 0.73 -8.93 0.34
N PRO A 92 0.13 -10.13 0.43
CA PRO A 92 -0.39 -10.63 1.69
C PRO A 92 0.64 -10.55 2.81
N ASN A 93 0.22 -10.10 3.99
CA ASN A 93 1.07 -9.88 5.18
C ASN A 93 2.08 -8.73 5.09
N LEU A 94 2.11 -7.93 4.01
CA LEU A 94 3.00 -6.75 3.95
C LEU A 94 2.56 -5.65 4.91
N LEU A 95 1.25 -5.37 4.94
CA LEU A 95 0.66 -4.46 5.92
C LEU A 95 -0.04 -5.26 7.02
N PRO A 96 -0.02 -4.77 8.26
CA PRO A 96 -0.87 -5.33 9.31
C PRO A 96 -2.32 -5.19 8.89
N ARG A 97 -3.13 -6.25 8.99
CA ARG A 97 -4.51 -6.23 8.49
C ARG A 97 -5.39 -5.10 9.04
N ASN A 98 -5.21 -4.71 10.29
CA ASN A 98 -6.02 -3.71 10.98
C ASN A 98 -5.25 -3.05 12.14
N GLU A 99 -5.91 -2.15 12.88
CA GLU A 99 -5.28 -1.41 13.99
C GLU A 99 -4.74 -2.33 15.12
N ALA A 100 -5.42 -3.45 15.41
CA ALA A 100 -4.95 -4.42 16.40
C ALA A 100 -3.65 -5.10 15.95
N ALA A 101 -3.59 -5.59 14.70
CA ALA A 101 -2.38 -6.16 14.11
C ALA A 101 -1.25 -5.13 14.02
N TYR A 102 -1.60 -3.88 13.71
CA TYR A 102 -0.66 -2.77 13.64
C TYR A 102 -0.05 -2.46 15.03
N THR A 103 -0.87 -2.47 16.07
CA THR A 103 -0.42 -2.32 17.46
C THR A 103 0.47 -3.48 17.89
N ALA A 104 0.15 -4.71 17.47
CA ALA A 104 1.00 -5.88 17.70
C ALA A 104 2.36 -5.75 17.00
N LEU A 105 2.40 -5.29 15.74
CA LEU A 105 3.65 -5.00 15.03
C LEU A 105 4.49 -3.96 15.79
N LYS A 106 3.83 -2.86 16.21
CA LYS A 106 4.42 -1.86 17.12
C LYS A 106 4.82 -2.45 18.46
N SER A 107 4.41 -3.65 18.87
CA SER A 107 4.75 -4.25 20.16
C SER A 107 5.82 -5.36 20.03
N THR A 108 6.04 -5.88 18.82
CA THR A 108 6.94 -7.02 18.50
C THR A 108 8.43 -6.62 18.51
N HIS A 109 8.79 -5.67 19.37
CA HIS A 109 10.10 -5.02 19.46
C HIS A 109 11.28 -5.98 19.68
N GLN A 110 11.11 -7.27 19.94
CA GLN A 110 12.26 -8.10 20.32
C GLN A 110 13.19 -8.45 19.14
N ASN A 111 12.76 -8.36 17.88
CA ASN A 111 13.61 -8.66 16.72
C ASN A 111 13.76 -7.48 15.75
N LEU A 112 14.86 -6.73 15.90
CA LEU A 112 15.18 -5.57 15.05
C LEU A 112 15.40 -5.95 13.58
N SER A 113 15.94 -7.14 13.30
CA SER A 113 16.16 -7.59 11.92
C SER A 113 14.84 -7.74 11.18
N ILE A 114 13.85 -8.38 11.81
CA ILE A 114 12.52 -8.53 11.23
C ILE A 114 11.88 -7.16 11.02
N LEU A 115 11.94 -6.29 12.04
CA LEU A 115 11.37 -4.95 11.95
C LEU A 115 11.95 -4.15 10.78
N ARG A 116 13.29 -4.14 10.62
CA ARG A 116 13.98 -3.48 9.49
C ARG A 116 13.49 -3.98 8.14
N THR A 117 13.43 -5.30 7.98
CA THR A 117 13.00 -5.89 6.71
C THR A 117 11.54 -5.55 6.42
N THR A 118 10.65 -5.61 7.43
CA THR A 118 9.25 -5.22 7.29
C THR A 118 9.10 -3.77 6.85
N VAL A 119 9.70 -2.81 7.56
CA VAL A 119 9.54 -1.38 7.22
C VAL A 119 10.13 -1.05 5.85
N ARG A 120 11.30 -1.61 5.51
CA ARG A 120 11.92 -1.39 4.20
C ARG A 120 11.08 -1.97 3.07
N SER A 121 10.40 -3.10 3.29
CA SER A 121 9.52 -3.70 2.28
C SER A 121 8.27 -2.85 2.04
N ILE A 122 7.71 -2.27 3.10
CA ILE A 122 6.58 -1.34 2.99
C ILE A 122 7.02 -0.08 2.22
N GLN A 123 8.18 0.49 2.56
CA GLN A 123 8.74 1.64 1.84
C GLN A 123 9.04 1.33 0.38
N TRP A 124 9.58 0.14 0.09
CA TRP A 124 9.87 -0.29 -1.28
C TRP A 124 8.60 -0.47 -2.10
N PHE A 125 7.58 -1.11 -1.54
CA PHE A 125 6.29 -1.31 -2.20
C PHE A 125 5.60 0.02 -2.51
N TYR A 126 5.42 0.90 -1.52
CA TYR A 126 4.68 2.15 -1.72
C TYR A 126 5.49 3.21 -2.48
N HIS A 127 6.78 3.32 -2.18
CA HIS A 127 7.68 4.34 -2.74
C HIS A 127 7.08 5.76 -2.69
N ASP A 128 6.37 6.08 -1.61
CA ASP A 128 5.69 7.36 -1.47
C ASP A 128 6.55 8.35 -0.66
N PRO A 129 6.85 9.55 -1.18
CA PRO A 129 7.59 10.58 -0.43
C PRO A 129 6.97 10.94 0.93
N LYS A 130 5.66 10.76 1.12
CA LYS A 130 4.98 10.97 2.41
C LYS A 130 5.43 9.98 3.48
N LEU A 131 5.91 8.80 3.09
CA LEU A 131 6.48 7.80 4.00
C LEU A 131 7.94 8.08 4.36
N GLY A 132 8.50 9.19 3.88
CA GLY A 132 9.87 9.61 4.12
C GLY A 132 10.90 8.87 3.26
N PRO A 133 12.19 9.19 3.45
CA PRO A 133 13.27 8.55 2.71
C PRO A 133 13.39 7.08 3.08
N MET A 134 13.86 6.27 2.12
CA MET A 134 14.06 4.85 2.35
C MET A 134 15.09 4.60 3.45
N LEU A 135 14.73 3.77 4.42
CA LEU A 135 15.61 3.38 5.49
C LEU A 135 16.72 2.44 4.97
N ASN A 136 17.93 2.66 5.47
CA ASN A 136 19.08 1.81 5.17
C ASN A 136 19.01 0.46 5.91
N GLU A 137 19.85 -0.49 5.52
CA GLU A 137 19.91 -1.85 6.11
C GLU A 137 20.28 -1.88 7.59
N ASN A 138 20.97 -0.84 8.06
CA ASN A 138 21.43 -0.69 9.42
C ASN A 138 20.55 0.26 10.25
N ALA A 139 19.36 0.62 9.75
CA ALA A 139 18.45 1.56 10.40
C ALA A 139 18.24 1.21 11.87
N THR A 140 18.32 2.19 12.76
CA THR A 140 18.16 1.94 14.18
C THR A 140 16.72 1.54 14.50
N ARG A 141 16.50 1.04 15.71
CA ARG A 141 15.15 0.79 16.20
C ARG A 141 14.29 2.05 16.14
N ASP A 142 14.86 3.17 16.55
CA ASP A 142 14.17 4.46 16.59
C ASP A 142 13.79 4.91 15.18
N ASP A 143 14.66 4.72 14.19
CA ASP A 143 14.35 4.98 12.78
C ASP A 143 13.14 4.17 12.30
N CYS A 144 13.11 2.87 12.62
CA CYS A 144 11.99 2.01 12.26
C CYS A 144 10.69 2.40 12.98
N CYS A 145 10.75 2.75 14.27
CA CYS A 145 9.59 3.21 15.03
C CYS A 145 9.06 4.55 14.50
N ASN A 146 9.93 5.49 14.17
CA ASN A 146 9.58 6.77 13.55
C ASN A 146 8.87 6.57 12.20
N PHE A 147 9.38 5.64 11.38
CA PHE A 147 8.70 5.24 10.16
C PHE A 147 7.29 4.68 10.44
N LEU A 148 7.14 3.81 11.44
CA LEU A 148 5.82 3.27 11.79
C LEU A 148 4.86 4.42 12.14
N TYR A 149 5.23 5.38 12.98
CA TYR A 149 4.35 6.54 13.24
C TYR A 149 3.91 7.28 11.96
N THR A 150 4.81 7.42 10.98
CA THR A 150 4.47 8.03 9.69
C THR A 150 3.55 7.15 8.86
N LEU A 151 3.78 5.83 8.86
CA LEU A 151 2.92 4.86 8.20
C LEU A 151 1.51 4.85 8.80
N GLU A 152 1.38 4.99 10.12
CA GLU A 152 0.07 5.05 10.80
C GLU A 152 -0.77 6.23 10.30
N GLU A 153 -0.16 7.40 10.13
CA GLU A 153 -0.82 8.56 9.52
C GLU A 153 -1.14 8.32 8.04
N TYR A 154 -0.23 7.68 7.29
CA TYR A 154 -0.42 7.37 5.88
C TYR A 154 -1.60 6.42 5.62
N ILE A 155 -1.80 5.40 6.47
CA ILE A 155 -2.85 4.38 6.28
C ILE A 155 -4.21 4.79 6.88
N LYS A 156 -4.23 5.79 7.78
CA LYS A 156 -5.46 6.30 8.41
C LYS A 156 -6.11 7.47 7.63
N LEU A 157 -5.44 7.99 6.60
CA LEU A 157 -5.93 9.03 5.68
C LEU A 157 -6.48 8.45 4.36
#